data_AF-A0AAD7N6U4-F1
#
_entry.id   AF-A0AAD7N6U4-F1
#
_cell.length_a   1.000
_cell.length_b   1.000
_cell.length_c   1.000
_cell.angle_alpha   90.00
_cell.angle_beta   90.00
_cell.angle_gamma   90.00
#
_symmetry.space_group_name_H-M   'P 1'
#
loop_
_entity.id
_entity.type
_entity.pdbx_description
1 polymer ?
#
loop_
_entity_poly.entity_id
_entity_poly.type
_entity_poly.pdbx_seq_one_letter_code
_entity_poly.pdbx_strand_id
1 'polypeptide(L)'
;AHEYCTPATRNISQGDDPNDLPFIPFADDPSFDHASYLHAFARYSWERPVADPDVEVVVVEAARRLRTEHQMLYEHIDETGVLPLELLNRVGSRGMIDRSQRRDFPDWPPGVPASAKHLKHDTEPIPTSPENLIALEVSTFCSNLNCIVPFCATHSVESTPMPLKVLPNIKNQRMKEHVRTACGLNCFLLKSADDDDPIHWPDSETEFLRMVLDYSPDARPCDLSTVCSRPCYEVFEFRKTMLPDSIRERKKSKPQPKLGRSAFDDASRARGEPCRHEGPCSAATECACYLNKAHCESGCRCSRKCARRWRGCACSTPKRGGTATICRTERCACYLAHRECDPEICLKCQAKYAYLYLFPQIIFSLITANLCKNADIQRAKWKKTKVAPGRWGMGLFIAESAVANDLIIEYVGELIYDLTTESRQPVADHRGRNYLFELNASLSVDGTYVGNDARYINHDARNPNCGAKVRMVNGEHRIGIYATRPLKPGEEVLFNYGDHFFQSKGDGGQSGSKTGPSK
;
A
#
# COMPACT_ATOMS: atom_id res chain seq x y z
N ALA A 1 -14.78 -3.06 -31.96
CA ALA A 1 -14.43 -1.72 -31.45
C ALA A 1 -13.51 -1.89 -30.26
N HIS A 2 -12.48 -1.06 -30.16
CA HIS A 2 -11.54 -1.05 -29.02
C HIS A 2 -11.89 0.16 -28.14
N GLU A 3 -12.01 -0.07 -26.83
CA GLU A 3 -12.25 0.99 -25.85
C GLU A 3 -10.94 1.34 -25.14
N TYR A 4 -10.71 2.63 -24.95
CA TYR A 4 -9.54 3.12 -24.23
C TYR A 4 -9.46 2.52 -22.83
N CYS A 5 -8.24 2.13 -22.45
CA CYS A 5 -7.93 1.65 -21.11
C CYS A 5 -6.58 2.21 -20.71
N THR A 6 -6.53 2.80 -19.53
CA THR A 6 -5.33 3.37 -18.94
C THR A 6 -4.42 2.22 -18.50
N PRO A 7 -3.17 2.14 -19.02
CA PRO A 7 -2.24 1.10 -18.62
C PRO A 7 -1.90 1.19 -17.13
N ALA A 8 -1.92 0.07 -16.44
CA ALA A 8 -1.52 -0.04 -15.04
C ALA A 8 -0.60 -1.25 -14.81
N THR A 9 0.35 -1.08 -13.89
CA THR A 9 1.30 -2.13 -13.50
C THR A 9 0.92 -2.81 -12.17
N ARG A 10 -0.11 -2.30 -11.51
CA ARG A 10 -0.67 -2.76 -10.23
C ARG A 10 -2.13 -2.35 -10.14
N ASN A 11 -2.89 -3.06 -9.32
CA ASN A 11 -4.27 -2.67 -9.04
C ASN A 11 -4.35 -1.26 -8.48
N ILE A 12 -5.40 -0.54 -8.85
CA ILE A 12 -5.71 0.78 -8.29
C ILE A 12 -7.03 0.72 -7.52
N SER A 13 -7.21 1.61 -6.56
CA SER A 13 -8.46 1.78 -5.81
C SER A 13 -8.83 3.24 -5.96
N GLN A 14 -9.99 3.53 -6.53
CA GLN A 14 -10.51 4.91 -6.63
C GLN A 14 -11.66 5.18 -5.64
N GLY A 15 -11.96 4.22 -4.75
CA GLY A 15 -13.17 4.22 -3.95
C GLY A 15 -14.27 3.39 -4.60
N ASP A 16 -15.45 3.41 -4.01
CA ASP A 16 -16.68 2.92 -4.65
C ASP A 16 -17.21 3.98 -5.62
N ASP A 17 -18.03 3.59 -6.60
CA ASP A 17 -18.67 4.52 -7.53
C ASP A 17 -19.38 5.63 -6.74
N PRO A 18 -19.29 6.89 -7.21
CA PRO A 18 -19.95 7.98 -6.54
C PRO A 18 -21.46 7.74 -6.52
N ASN A 19 -22.13 8.14 -5.43
CA ASN A 19 -23.60 8.25 -5.39
C ASN A 19 -24.18 9.07 -6.56
N ASP A 20 -23.33 9.83 -7.26
CA ASP A 20 -23.71 10.78 -8.26
C ASP A 20 -23.29 10.28 -9.64
N LEU A 21 -24.24 10.25 -10.57
CA LEU A 21 -23.97 9.81 -11.93
C LEU A 21 -23.11 10.86 -12.67
N PRO A 22 -21.90 10.52 -13.18
CA PRO A 22 -21.04 11.50 -13.84
C PRO A 22 -21.55 11.89 -15.24
N PHE A 23 -22.11 10.94 -15.99
CA PHE A 23 -22.71 11.14 -17.31
C PHE A 23 -23.69 10.01 -17.62
N ILE A 24 -24.59 10.22 -18.58
CA ILE A 24 -25.53 9.19 -19.05
C ILE A 24 -24.86 8.39 -20.18
N PRO A 25 -24.50 7.11 -19.98
CA PRO A 25 -23.93 6.29 -21.04
C PRO A 25 -24.98 6.01 -22.12
N PHE A 26 -24.54 5.94 -23.38
CA PHE A 26 -25.37 5.59 -24.53
C PHE A 26 -26.67 6.42 -24.63
N ALA A 27 -26.59 7.73 -24.34
CA ALA A 27 -27.76 8.61 -24.29
C ALA A 27 -28.55 8.66 -25.62
N ASP A 28 -27.89 8.32 -26.73
CA ASP A 28 -28.44 8.27 -28.09
C ASP A 28 -28.89 6.87 -28.54
N ASP A 29 -28.70 5.83 -27.72
CA ASP A 29 -29.06 4.45 -28.04
C ASP A 29 -30.36 4.02 -27.33
N PRO A 30 -31.50 3.92 -28.04
CA PRO A 30 -32.77 3.57 -27.42
C PRO A 30 -32.85 2.12 -26.94
N SER A 31 -31.85 1.28 -27.25
CA SER A 31 -31.82 -0.12 -26.79
C SER A 31 -31.17 -0.29 -25.41
N PHE A 32 -30.52 0.75 -24.88
CA PHE A 32 -30.01 0.75 -23.52
C PHE A 32 -31.12 1.09 -22.51
N ASP A 33 -31.25 0.32 -21.43
CA ASP A 33 -32.25 0.57 -20.39
C ASP A 33 -31.77 1.69 -19.45
N HIS A 34 -31.94 2.94 -19.88
CA HIS A 34 -31.58 4.11 -19.07
C HIS A 34 -32.37 4.15 -17.76
N ALA A 35 -33.65 3.76 -17.76
CA ALA A 35 -34.49 3.86 -16.57
C ALA A 35 -33.93 3.03 -15.42
N SER A 36 -33.62 1.75 -15.68
CA SER A 36 -33.02 0.87 -14.67
C SER A 36 -31.62 1.32 -14.27
N TYR A 37 -30.80 1.79 -15.22
CA TYR A 37 -29.44 2.26 -14.92
C TYR A 37 -29.44 3.52 -14.02
N LEU A 38 -30.33 4.47 -14.29
CA LEU A 38 -30.43 5.72 -13.52
C LEU A 38 -30.85 5.49 -12.05
N HIS A 39 -31.62 4.43 -11.77
CA HIS A 39 -32.02 4.07 -10.41
C HIS A 39 -30.85 3.66 -9.49
N ALA A 40 -29.69 3.31 -10.05
CA ALA A 40 -28.50 2.99 -9.27
C ALA A 40 -27.83 4.23 -8.64
N PHE A 41 -28.22 5.44 -9.05
CA PHE A 41 -27.58 6.70 -8.62
C PHE A 41 -28.57 7.60 -7.88
N ALA A 42 -28.09 8.29 -6.85
CA ALA A 42 -28.91 9.15 -6.01
C ALA A 42 -29.21 10.52 -6.63
N ARG A 43 -28.30 11.03 -7.48
CA ARG A 43 -28.41 12.33 -8.17
C ARG A 43 -27.43 12.40 -9.35
N TYR A 44 -27.50 13.47 -10.14
CA TYR A 44 -26.52 13.70 -11.19
C TYR A 44 -25.33 14.52 -10.69
N SER A 45 -24.13 14.25 -11.21
CA SER A 45 -22.92 14.97 -10.78
C SER A 45 -22.99 16.48 -11.05
N TRP A 46 -23.72 16.92 -12.08
CA TRP A 46 -23.95 18.33 -12.38
C TRP A 46 -25.03 19.01 -11.52
N GLU A 47 -25.77 18.24 -10.71
CA GLU A 47 -26.70 18.78 -9.70
C GLU A 47 -26.00 19.09 -8.37
N ARG A 48 -24.72 18.70 -8.20
CA ARG A 48 -23.96 19.20 -7.07
C ARG A 48 -23.94 20.73 -7.17
N PRO A 49 -24.22 21.46 -6.07
CA PRO A 49 -23.83 22.85 -6.01
C PRO A 49 -22.32 22.86 -6.21
N VAL A 50 -21.89 23.22 -7.43
CA VAL A 50 -20.48 23.41 -7.75
C VAL A 50 -19.98 24.40 -6.71
N ALA A 51 -18.87 24.09 -6.05
CA ALA A 51 -18.20 25.09 -5.24
C ALA A 51 -17.87 26.22 -6.19
N ASP A 52 -18.64 27.30 -6.10
CA ASP A 52 -18.60 28.41 -7.04
C ASP A 52 -17.15 28.95 -7.01
N PRO A 53 -16.39 28.81 -8.11
CA PRO A 53 -15.00 29.22 -8.12
C PRO A 53 -14.86 30.72 -7.82
N ASP A 54 -15.90 31.51 -8.09
CA ASP A 54 -15.92 32.94 -7.77
C ASP A 54 -16.01 33.15 -6.25
N VAL A 55 -16.85 32.38 -5.55
CA VAL A 55 -16.92 32.39 -4.08
C VAL A 55 -15.58 31.99 -3.46
N GLU A 56 -14.93 30.99 -4.02
CA GLU A 56 -13.61 30.57 -3.55
C GLU A 56 -12.54 31.66 -3.71
N VAL A 57 -12.48 32.32 -4.87
CA VAL A 57 -11.56 33.44 -5.11
C VAL A 57 -11.84 34.59 -4.13
N VAL A 58 -13.11 34.91 -3.90
CA VAL A 58 -13.52 35.94 -2.92
C VAL A 58 -13.08 35.57 -1.51
N VAL A 59 -13.25 34.32 -1.09
CA VAL A 59 -12.82 33.84 0.24
C VAL A 59 -11.31 33.91 0.40
N VAL A 60 -10.55 33.49 -0.62
CA VAL A 60 -9.07 33.51 -0.59
C VAL A 60 -8.56 34.95 -0.49
N GLU A 61 -9.10 35.89 -1.28
CA GLU A 61 -8.70 37.30 -1.20
C GLU A 61 -9.11 37.95 0.12
N ALA A 62 -10.33 37.68 0.60
CA ALA A 62 -10.81 38.21 1.88
C ALA A 62 -9.92 37.73 3.03
N ALA A 63 -9.62 36.43 3.09
CA ALA A 63 -8.72 35.85 4.07
C ALA A 63 -7.31 36.46 3.99
N ARG A 64 -6.79 36.65 2.78
CA ARG A 64 -5.49 37.30 2.56
C ARG A 64 -5.49 38.72 3.14
N ARG A 65 -6.50 39.55 2.87
CA ARG A 65 -6.57 40.93 3.40
C ARG A 65 -6.72 40.95 4.92
N LEU A 66 -7.62 40.13 5.47
CA LEU A 66 -7.77 39.99 6.92
C LEU A 66 -6.46 39.58 7.60
N ARG A 67 -5.66 38.75 6.92
CA ARG A 67 -4.33 38.37 7.40
C ARG A 67 -3.29 39.49 7.23
N THR A 68 -3.11 40.02 6.03
CA THR A 68 -1.99 40.92 5.71
C THR A 68 -2.22 42.35 6.17
N GLU A 69 -3.46 42.83 6.10
CA GLU A 69 -3.82 44.23 6.43
C GLU A 69 -4.32 44.35 7.87
N HIS A 70 -4.99 43.32 8.39
CA HIS A 70 -5.59 43.34 9.73
C HIS A 70 -4.94 42.38 10.75
N GLN A 71 -3.90 41.64 10.34
CA GLN A 71 -3.10 40.75 11.22
C GLN A 71 -3.93 39.68 11.96
N MET A 72 -5.10 39.30 11.43
CA MET A 72 -5.90 38.23 12.02
C MET A 72 -5.27 36.87 11.74
N LEU A 73 -5.37 35.94 12.70
CA LEU A 73 -5.03 34.52 12.47
C LEU A 73 -6.19 33.83 11.76
N TYR A 74 -5.91 32.89 10.87
CA TYR A 74 -6.94 32.13 10.14
C TYR A 74 -7.85 31.35 11.07
N GLU A 75 -7.34 30.87 12.21
CA GLU A 75 -8.14 30.23 13.26
C GLU A 75 -9.21 31.19 13.79
N HIS A 76 -8.81 32.41 14.15
CA HIS A 76 -9.75 33.43 14.58
C HIS A 76 -10.72 33.84 13.46
N ILE A 77 -10.27 33.89 12.21
CA ILE A 77 -11.16 34.19 11.06
C ILE A 77 -12.22 33.09 10.93
N ASP A 78 -11.85 31.82 11.00
CA ASP A 78 -12.80 30.69 10.93
C ASP A 78 -13.78 30.71 12.12
N GLU A 79 -13.32 31.05 13.32
CA GLU A 79 -14.17 31.18 14.51
C GLU A 79 -15.27 32.24 14.38
N THR A 80 -15.04 33.29 13.57
CA THR A 80 -16.08 34.31 13.33
C THR A 80 -17.28 33.77 12.55
N GLY A 81 -17.09 32.70 11.76
CA GLY A 81 -18.11 32.17 10.85
C GLY A 81 -18.56 33.14 9.75
N VAL A 82 -17.83 34.24 9.51
CA VAL A 82 -18.20 35.28 8.53
C VAL A 82 -17.97 34.81 7.09
N LEU A 83 -16.94 33.98 6.87
CA LEU A 83 -16.65 33.44 5.54
C LEU A 83 -17.49 32.18 5.29
N PRO A 84 -18.05 32.00 4.08
CA PRO A 84 -18.90 30.84 3.75
C PRO A 84 -18.12 29.53 3.60
N LEU A 85 -16.78 29.59 3.56
CA LEU A 85 -15.88 28.44 3.44
C LEU A 85 -14.79 28.55 4.51
N GLU A 86 -14.52 27.45 5.19
CA GLU A 86 -13.47 27.37 6.22
C GLU A 86 -12.08 27.45 5.59
N LEU A 87 -11.17 28.17 6.24
CA LEU A 87 -9.79 28.37 5.79
C LEU A 87 -8.91 27.19 6.20
N LEU A 88 -9.07 26.69 7.43
CA LEU A 88 -8.33 25.56 7.99
C LEU A 88 -9.00 24.22 7.68
N ASN A 89 -8.21 23.15 7.69
CA ASN A 89 -8.74 21.79 7.52
C ASN A 89 -9.53 21.36 8.76
N ARG A 90 -10.64 20.67 8.57
CA ARG A 90 -11.42 20.01 9.63
C ARG A 90 -11.56 18.52 9.36
N VAL A 91 -12.01 17.77 10.37
CA VAL A 91 -12.24 16.33 10.23
C VAL A 91 -13.24 16.10 9.09
N GLY A 92 -12.78 15.46 8.01
CA GLY A 92 -13.60 15.15 6.82
C GLY A 92 -13.69 16.26 5.76
N SER A 93 -13.06 17.43 5.94
CA SER A 93 -13.09 18.53 4.95
C SER A 93 -11.76 19.28 4.83
N ARG A 94 -11.35 19.60 3.61
CA ARG A 94 -10.15 20.41 3.33
C ARG A 94 -10.52 21.89 3.28
N GLY A 95 -9.83 22.71 4.04
CA GLY A 95 -10.00 24.16 4.09
C GLY A 95 -9.42 24.87 2.86
N MET A 96 -9.77 26.15 2.71
CA MET A 96 -9.39 26.96 1.57
C MET A 96 -7.88 27.18 1.41
N ILE A 97 -7.11 27.11 2.50
CA ILE A 97 -5.64 27.21 2.42
C ILE A 97 -5.07 26.02 1.65
N ASP A 98 -5.43 24.78 2.02
CA ASP A 98 -4.96 23.56 1.35
C ASP A 98 -5.48 23.47 -0.09
N ARG A 99 -6.76 23.82 -0.30
CA ARG A 99 -7.37 23.87 -1.64
C ARG A 99 -6.64 24.86 -2.53
N SER A 100 -6.35 26.06 -2.03
CA SER A 100 -5.71 27.12 -2.82
C SER A 100 -4.34 26.71 -3.35
N GLN A 101 -3.62 25.82 -2.65
CA GLN A 101 -2.29 25.35 -3.04
C GLN A 101 -2.31 24.20 -4.06
N ARG A 102 -3.46 23.54 -4.26
CA ARG A 102 -3.58 22.29 -5.03
C ARG A 102 -4.44 22.41 -6.29
N ARG A 103 -5.08 23.56 -6.51
CA ARG A 103 -5.92 23.83 -7.68
C ARG A 103 -5.48 25.10 -8.37
N ASP A 104 -5.71 25.15 -9.67
CA ASP A 104 -5.67 26.39 -10.42
C ASP A 104 -6.99 27.16 -10.19
N PHE A 105 -6.89 28.44 -9.91
CA PHE A 105 -8.04 29.36 -9.87
C PHE A 105 -8.25 30.01 -11.24
N PRO A 106 -9.48 30.44 -11.56
CA PRO A 106 -9.73 31.33 -12.71
C PRO A 106 -8.90 32.61 -12.59
N ASP A 107 -8.75 33.34 -13.71
CA ASP A 107 -8.01 34.59 -13.71
C ASP A 107 -8.59 35.60 -12.72
N TRP A 108 -7.73 36.10 -11.84
CA TRP A 108 -8.13 37.04 -10.80
C TRP A 108 -8.39 38.42 -11.40
N PRO A 109 -9.27 39.24 -10.80
CA PRO A 109 -9.50 40.60 -11.25
C PRO A 109 -8.20 41.40 -11.40
N PRO A 110 -8.13 42.32 -12.39
CA PRO A 110 -6.95 43.16 -12.59
C PRO A 110 -6.56 43.91 -11.31
N GLY A 111 -5.28 43.83 -10.92
CA GLY A 111 -4.75 44.54 -9.75
C GLY A 111 -4.46 43.66 -8.52
N VAL A 112 -4.83 42.36 -8.54
CA VAL A 112 -4.46 41.43 -7.48
C VAL A 112 -3.11 40.74 -7.80
N PRO A 113 -2.10 40.78 -6.89
CA PRO A 113 -0.80 40.16 -7.15
C PRO A 113 -0.90 38.65 -7.37
N ALA A 114 -0.06 38.08 -8.25
CA ALA A 114 0.00 36.62 -8.45
C ALA A 114 0.32 35.85 -7.15
N SER A 115 1.02 36.48 -6.20
CA SER A 115 1.28 35.94 -4.86
C SER A 115 0.05 35.83 -3.97
N ALA A 116 -1.08 36.42 -4.34
CA ALA A 116 -2.36 36.35 -3.61
C ALA A 116 -3.16 35.07 -3.94
N LYS A 117 -2.78 34.33 -4.99
CA LYS A 117 -3.50 33.13 -5.45
C LYS A 117 -3.40 31.94 -4.48
N HIS A 118 -2.41 31.95 -3.59
CA HIS A 118 -2.13 30.85 -2.66
C HIS A 118 -1.97 31.39 -1.25
N LEU A 119 -2.90 31.03 -0.35
CA LEU A 119 -2.74 31.33 1.06
C LEU A 119 -1.61 30.47 1.62
N LYS A 120 -0.70 31.09 2.36
CA LYS A 120 0.29 30.38 3.17
C LYS A 120 -0.29 30.18 4.56
N HIS A 121 -0.05 29.03 5.18
CA HIS A 121 -0.39 28.82 6.59
C HIS A 121 0.26 29.90 7.47
N ASP A 122 -0.42 30.28 8.55
CA ASP A 122 0.04 31.32 9.50
C ASP A 122 1.38 31.02 10.15
N THR A 123 1.78 29.76 10.10
CA THR A 123 3.03 29.24 10.60
C THR A 123 3.98 28.99 9.43
N GLU A 124 5.04 29.80 9.34
CA GLU A 124 6.40 29.22 9.19
C GLU A 124 6.43 28.01 10.11
N PRO A 125 6.91 26.82 9.67
CA PRO A 125 6.78 25.63 10.47
C PRO A 125 7.37 25.95 11.85
N ILE A 126 6.49 25.96 12.85
CA ILE A 126 6.87 25.79 14.26
C ILE A 126 7.96 24.71 14.21
N PRO A 127 9.06 24.79 14.98
CA PRO A 127 9.91 23.63 15.17
C PRO A 127 8.99 22.56 15.76
N THR A 128 8.39 21.78 14.86
CA THR A 128 7.46 20.72 15.17
C THR A 128 8.29 19.85 16.07
N SER A 129 7.78 19.58 17.28
CA SER A 129 8.40 18.62 18.16
C SER A 129 8.88 17.44 17.29
N PRO A 130 10.06 16.88 17.51
CA PRO A 130 10.60 15.89 16.56
C PRO A 130 9.62 14.71 16.29
N GLU A 131 8.71 14.44 17.22
CA GLU A 131 7.57 13.52 17.07
C GLU A 131 6.58 13.93 15.96
N ASN A 132 6.26 15.23 15.83
CA ASN A 132 5.43 15.78 14.77
C ASN A 132 6.13 15.73 13.40
N LEU A 133 7.46 15.90 13.34
CA LEU A 133 8.24 15.71 12.09
C LEU A 133 8.12 14.27 11.59
N ILE A 134 8.31 13.29 12.47
CA ILE A 134 8.14 11.88 12.11
C ILE A 134 6.70 11.60 11.71
N ALA A 135 5.70 12.15 12.42
CA ALA A 135 4.30 11.96 12.06
C ALA A 135 4.01 12.47 10.64
N LEU A 136 4.52 13.65 10.29
CA LEU A 136 4.38 14.21 8.95
C LEU A 136 5.06 13.32 7.89
N GLU A 137 6.30 12.91 8.13
CA GLU A 137 7.06 12.07 7.19
C GLU A 137 6.41 10.70 7.01
N VAL A 138 6.01 10.05 8.10
CA VAL A 138 5.35 8.74 8.10
C VAL A 138 3.96 8.83 7.44
N SER A 139 3.25 9.94 7.59
CA SER A 139 1.96 10.15 6.92
C SER A 139 2.10 10.41 5.41
N THR A 140 3.28 10.83 4.96
CA THR A 140 3.55 11.09 3.55
C THR A 140 3.61 9.79 2.76
N PHE A 141 4.22 8.73 3.30
CA PHE A 141 4.39 7.47 2.58
C PHE A 141 3.30 6.46 2.89
N CYS A 142 2.91 5.71 1.86
CA CYS A 142 2.03 4.57 2.03
C CYS A 142 2.69 3.50 2.93
N SER A 143 1.92 2.97 3.88
CA SER A 143 2.38 1.97 4.86
C SER A 143 2.40 0.53 4.31
N ASN A 144 1.94 0.35 3.08
CA ASN A 144 1.87 -0.95 2.42
C ASN A 144 3.24 -1.32 1.84
N LEU A 145 3.75 -2.53 2.13
CA LEU A 145 5.07 -2.94 1.64
C LEU A 145 5.17 -3.04 0.11
N ASN A 146 4.04 -3.19 -0.60
CA ASN A 146 3.99 -3.16 -2.06
C ASN A 146 3.90 -1.72 -2.63
N CYS A 147 3.75 -0.71 -1.77
CA CYS A 147 3.56 0.67 -2.17
C CYS A 147 4.33 1.63 -1.24
N ILE A 148 5.42 2.20 -1.73
CA ILE A 148 6.17 3.26 -1.05
C ILE A 148 5.95 4.63 -1.71
N VAL A 149 4.80 4.78 -2.38
CA VAL A 149 4.45 6.01 -3.10
C VAL A 149 4.01 7.06 -2.07
N PRO A 150 4.58 8.28 -2.12
CA PRO A 150 4.10 9.38 -1.29
C PRO A 150 2.68 9.79 -1.73
N PHE A 151 1.81 10.13 -0.77
CA PHE A 151 0.41 10.50 -0.99
C PHE A 151 -0.37 9.50 -1.84
N CYS A 152 -0.17 8.21 -1.57
CA CYS A 152 -0.80 7.13 -2.32
C CYS A 152 -2.34 7.22 -2.28
N ALA A 153 -2.96 7.53 -3.42
CA ALA A 153 -4.42 7.57 -3.57
C ALA A 153 -5.07 6.18 -3.60
N THR A 154 -4.29 5.12 -3.87
CA THR A 154 -4.77 3.74 -4.05
C THR A 154 -4.98 2.98 -2.74
N HIS A 155 -4.08 3.19 -1.79
CA HIS A 155 -4.15 2.56 -0.47
C HIS A 155 -4.51 3.65 0.53
N SER A 156 -5.78 4.06 0.49
CA SER A 156 -6.35 4.93 1.51
C SER A 156 -6.20 4.22 2.86
N VAL A 157 -5.32 4.74 3.71
CA VAL A 157 -5.28 4.40 5.13
C VAL A 157 -5.67 5.68 5.84
N GLU A 158 -6.76 5.66 6.60
CA GLU A 158 -7.27 6.87 7.28
C GLU A 158 -6.23 7.47 8.23
N SER A 159 -5.29 6.65 8.72
CA SER A 159 -4.08 7.12 9.38
C SER A 159 -2.92 6.14 9.20
N THR A 160 -1.74 6.62 8.76
CA THR A 160 -0.53 5.80 8.85
C THR A 160 -0.15 5.68 10.34
N PRO A 161 -0.18 4.48 10.94
CA PRO A 161 0.12 4.37 12.35
C PRO A 161 1.58 4.70 12.61
N MET A 162 1.86 5.54 13.60
CA MET A 162 3.23 5.84 14.02
C MET A 162 4.00 4.56 14.38
N PRO A 163 5.32 4.50 14.12
CA PRO A 163 6.15 3.41 14.60
C PRO A 163 6.03 3.29 16.12
N LEU A 164 6.11 2.08 16.66
CA LEU A 164 6.15 1.89 18.11
C LEU A 164 7.56 2.22 18.62
N LYS A 165 7.65 3.00 19.69
CA LYS A 165 8.90 3.20 20.43
C LYS A 165 9.45 1.84 20.88
N VAL A 166 10.76 1.67 20.80
CA VAL A 166 11.43 0.40 21.07
C VAL A 166 12.29 0.54 22.32
N LEU A 167 12.31 -0.50 23.17
CA LEU A 167 13.21 -0.54 24.31
C LEU A 167 14.62 -1.01 23.88
N PRO A 168 15.70 -0.50 24.49
CA PRO A 168 17.07 -0.93 24.19
C PRO A 168 17.26 -2.42 24.46
N ASN A 169 17.98 -3.11 23.57
CA ASN A 169 18.48 -4.46 23.81
C ASN A 169 19.93 -4.46 24.32
N ILE A 170 20.65 -3.35 24.14
CA ILE A 170 22.05 -3.19 24.54
C ILE A 170 22.13 -2.16 25.68
N LYS A 171 22.74 -2.55 26.81
CA LYS A 171 23.03 -1.65 27.93
C LYS A 171 24.20 -0.73 27.59
N ASN A 172 24.25 0.46 28.20
CA ASN A 172 25.31 1.43 27.95
C ASN A 172 26.69 0.86 28.28
N GLN A 173 26.81 0.08 29.36
CA GLN A 173 28.07 -0.60 29.72
C GLN A 173 28.60 -1.53 28.62
N ARG A 174 27.69 -2.16 27.86
CA ARG A 174 28.03 -3.13 26.81
C ARG A 174 28.16 -2.51 25.43
N MET A 175 27.79 -1.24 25.24
CA MET A 175 27.92 -0.54 23.95
C MET A 175 29.36 -0.58 23.41
N LYS A 176 30.37 -0.53 24.31
CA LYS A 176 31.78 -0.61 23.92
C LYS A 176 32.13 -1.91 23.20
N GLU A 177 31.48 -3.03 23.54
CA GLU A 177 31.69 -4.35 22.90
C GLU A 177 31.22 -4.38 21.43
N HIS A 178 30.29 -3.49 21.07
CA HIS A 178 29.67 -3.45 19.74
C HIS A 178 30.37 -2.48 18.78
N VAL A 179 31.46 -1.84 19.22
CA VAL A 179 32.27 -0.92 18.41
C VAL A 179 33.69 -1.46 18.32
N ARG A 180 34.09 -1.89 17.11
CA ARG A 180 35.39 -2.52 16.88
C ARG A 180 36.56 -1.54 16.92
N THR A 181 36.36 -0.34 16.37
CA THR A 181 37.39 0.70 16.21
C THR A 181 36.79 2.05 16.54
N ALA A 182 37.56 2.91 17.21
CA ALA A 182 37.13 4.27 17.50
C ALA A 182 36.85 5.05 16.20
N CYS A 183 35.78 5.85 16.18
CA CYS A 183 35.39 6.64 15.01
C CYS A 183 36.20 7.93 14.83
N GLY A 184 37.07 8.25 15.79
CA GLY A 184 37.90 9.46 15.81
C GLY A 184 38.42 9.75 17.21
N LEU A 185 39.12 10.87 17.37
CA LEU A 185 39.71 11.29 18.65
C LEU A 185 38.65 11.54 19.74
N ASN A 186 37.48 12.06 19.36
CA ASN A 186 36.36 12.34 20.26
C ASN A 186 35.38 11.15 20.39
N CYS A 187 35.87 9.92 20.22
CA CYS A 187 35.05 8.71 20.33
C CYS A 187 34.78 8.38 21.80
N PHE A 188 33.57 7.92 22.13
CA PHE A 188 33.19 7.43 23.47
C PHE A 188 34.02 6.23 23.96
N LEU A 189 34.76 5.55 23.06
CA LEU A 189 35.73 4.52 23.44
C LEU A 189 37.00 5.11 24.05
N LEU A 190 37.37 6.32 23.65
CA LEU A 190 38.65 6.95 23.98
C LEU A 190 38.50 8.09 25.00
N LYS A 191 37.36 8.79 25.00
CA LYS A 191 37.11 9.98 25.83
C LYS A 191 35.84 9.82 26.66
N SER A 192 35.84 10.37 27.88
CA SER A 192 34.69 10.38 28.81
C SER A 192 34.34 11.80 29.26
N ALA A 193 33.13 12.02 29.80
CA ALA A 193 32.75 13.33 30.35
C ALA A 193 33.59 13.77 31.55
N ASP A 194 34.22 12.83 32.26
CA ASP A 194 35.08 13.14 33.42
C ASP A 194 36.36 13.92 33.01
N ASP A 195 36.62 14.03 31.70
CA ASP A 195 37.82 14.65 31.12
C ASP A 195 37.62 16.15 30.71
N ASP A 196 36.40 16.73 30.73
CA ASP A 196 36.11 18.11 30.27
C ASP A 196 35.04 18.88 31.11
N ASP A 197 34.83 20.17 30.80
CA ASP A 197 33.73 21.04 31.27
C ASP A 197 32.31 20.47 31.03
N PRO A 198 31.27 20.97 31.74
CA PRO A 198 29.89 20.53 31.58
C PRO A 198 29.41 20.62 30.13
N ILE A 199 29.04 19.47 29.56
CA ILE A 199 28.54 19.38 28.20
C ILE A 199 27.14 20.02 28.15
N HIS A 200 26.97 21.06 27.33
CA HIS A 200 25.69 21.76 27.16
C HIS A 200 25.24 21.70 25.70
N TRP A 201 24.07 21.11 25.47
CA TRP A 201 23.41 21.08 24.16
C TRP A 201 22.13 21.92 24.22
N PRO A 202 21.76 22.59 23.11
CA PRO A 202 20.43 23.19 22.99
C PRO A 202 19.32 22.15 23.20
N ASP A 203 18.18 22.59 23.74
CA ASP A 203 17.02 21.71 23.98
C ASP A 203 16.54 21.02 22.70
N SER A 204 16.54 21.74 21.57
CA SER A 204 16.14 21.20 20.27
C SER A 204 17.00 20.01 19.80
N GLU A 205 18.31 20.06 20.04
CA GLU A 205 19.23 18.97 19.69
C GLU A 205 19.11 17.79 20.64
N THR A 206 18.88 18.08 21.93
CA THR A 206 18.62 17.07 22.96
C THR A 206 17.32 16.33 22.66
N GLU A 207 16.27 17.04 22.26
CA GLU A 207 14.99 16.45 21.83
C GLU A 207 15.13 15.63 20.55
N PHE A 208 15.94 16.08 19.59
CA PHE A 208 16.22 15.32 18.38
C PHE A 208 16.93 13.99 18.69
N LEU A 209 17.95 14.00 19.56
CA LEU A 209 18.60 12.77 20.01
C LEU A 209 17.61 11.85 20.74
N ARG A 210 16.78 12.40 21.65
CA ARG A 210 15.74 11.63 22.36
C ARG A 210 14.79 10.95 21.38
N MET A 211 14.33 11.67 20.35
CA MET A 211 13.49 11.12 19.29
C MET A 211 14.17 9.97 18.55
N VAL A 212 15.43 10.13 18.12
CA VAL A 212 16.15 9.05 17.43
C VAL A 212 16.27 7.81 18.32
N LEU A 213 16.54 8.01 19.61
CA LEU A 213 16.68 6.95 20.61
C LEU A 213 15.35 6.25 20.94
N ASP A 214 14.22 6.94 20.87
CA ASP A 214 12.89 6.34 21.07
C ASP A 214 12.58 5.25 20.03
N TYR A 215 13.07 5.40 18.79
CA TYR A 215 12.81 4.46 17.69
C TYR A 215 13.99 3.53 17.40
N SER A 216 15.22 3.99 17.62
CA SER A 216 16.44 3.23 17.40
C SER A 216 17.34 3.29 18.63
N PRO A 217 16.90 2.73 19.77
CA PRO A 217 17.62 2.81 21.03
C PRO A 217 18.96 2.09 20.96
N ASP A 218 19.22 1.17 20.04
CA ASP A 218 20.50 0.46 19.93
C ASP A 218 21.44 1.07 18.88
N ALA A 219 21.11 2.24 18.32
CA ALA A 219 22.01 2.97 17.42
C ALA A 219 23.33 3.32 18.13
N ARG A 220 24.46 3.11 17.44
CA ARG A 220 25.78 3.30 18.03
C ARG A 220 26.07 4.80 18.16
N PRO A 221 26.69 5.26 19.27
CA PRO A 221 27.08 6.67 19.43
C PRO A 221 27.94 7.19 18.27
N CYS A 222 28.75 6.35 17.64
CA CYS A 222 29.55 6.71 16.47
C CYS A 222 28.72 7.04 15.22
N ASP A 223 27.60 6.33 15.02
CA ASP A 223 26.70 6.64 13.90
C ASP A 223 25.88 7.89 14.23
N LEU A 224 25.42 7.97 15.49
CA LEU A 224 24.64 9.10 16.00
C LEU A 224 25.46 10.41 16.03
N SER A 225 26.79 10.37 16.22
CA SER A 225 27.60 11.58 16.12
C SER A 225 27.53 12.26 14.76
N THR A 226 27.42 11.49 13.68
CA THR A 226 27.23 12.04 12.35
C THR A 226 25.82 12.60 12.19
N VAL A 227 24.81 11.88 12.70
CA VAL A 227 23.40 12.29 12.61
C VAL A 227 23.11 13.55 13.43
N CYS A 228 23.65 13.65 14.65
CA CYS A 228 23.50 14.80 15.53
C CYS A 228 24.51 15.92 15.23
N SER A 229 25.50 15.68 14.36
CA SER A 229 26.62 16.61 14.11
C SER A 229 27.34 17.04 15.41
N ARG A 230 27.49 16.10 16.35
CA ARG A 230 28.08 16.31 17.68
C ARG A 230 29.15 15.29 17.99
N PRO A 231 30.13 15.59 18.86
CA PRO A 231 31.16 14.64 19.26
C PRO A 231 30.57 13.33 19.81
N CYS A 232 31.19 12.21 19.43
CA CYS A 232 30.68 10.88 19.74
C CYS A 232 30.61 10.57 21.25
N TYR A 233 31.57 11.05 22.04
CA TYR A 233 31.52 10.92 23.50
C TYR A 233 30.34 11.71 24.10
N GLU A 234 30.09 12.95 23.67
CA GLU A 234 28.95 13.74 24.16
C GLU A 234 27.61 13.06 23.88
N VAL A 235 27.43 12.53 22.66
CA VAL A 235 26.23 11.76 22.29
C VAL A 235 26.03 10.57 23.24
N PHE A 236 27.11 9.88 23.62
CA PHE A 236 27.04 8.75 24.54
C PHE A 236 26.68 9.19 25.97
N GLU A 237 27.12 10.38 26.40
CA GLU A 237 26.80 10.95 27.71
C GLU A 237 25.32 11.30 27.82
N PHE A 238 24.76 12.03 26.85
CA PHE A 238 23.32 12.30 26.79
C PHE A 238 22.49 11.02 26.65
N ARG A 239 23.01 10.02 25.94
CA ARG A 239 22.34 8.72 25.87
C ARG A 239 22.23 8.07 27.25
N LYS A 240 23.26 8.10 28.09
CA LYS A 240 23.22 7.50 29.44
C LYS A 240 22.12 8.13 30.31
N THR A 241 21.86 9.43 30.15
CA THR A 241 20.80 10.14 30.89
C THR A 241 19.41 9.82 30.33
N MET A 242 19.25 9.75 29.01
CA MET A 242 17.97 9.44 28.35
C MET A 242 17.57 7.96 28.46
N LEU A 243 18.54 7.05 28.39
CA LEU A 243 18.35 5.60 28.43
C LEU A 243 19.23 4.97 29.52
N PRO A 244 18.98 5.21 30.81
CA PRO A 244 19.78 4.63 31.88
C PRO A 244 19.64 3.10 31.92
N ASP A 245 20.68 2.42 32.39
CA ASP A 245 20.71 0.94 32.48
C ASP A 245 19.63 0.36 33.43
N SER A 246 18.96 1.22 34.21
CA SER A 246 17.81 0.88 35.06
C SER A 246 16.49 0.73 34.30
N ILE A 247 16.38 1.24 33.06
CA ILE A 247 15.19 1.02 32.22
C ILE A 247 15.02 -0.49 32.04
N ARG A 248 13.90 -1.01 32.55
CA ARG A 248 13.61 -2.44 32.58
C ARG A 248 13.67 -3.04 31.19
N GLU A 249 14.49 -4.08 31.05
CA GLU A 249 14.50 -4.95 29.88
C GLU A 249 13.08 -5.40 29.55
N ARG A 250 12.77 -5.49 28.25
CA ARG A 250 11.53 -6.08 27.77
C ARG A 250 11.37 -7.45 28.42
N LYS A 251 10.46 -7.58 29.40
CA LYS A 251 10.11 -8.89 29.99
C LYS A 251 9.92 -9.86 28.82
N LYS A 252 10.67 -10.95 28.80
CA LYS A 252 10.51 -11.99 27.78
C LYS A 252 9.06 -12.45 27.85
N SER A 253 8.21 -11.92 26.97
CA SER A 253 6.82 -12.33 26.90
C SER A 253 6.82 -13.84 26.65
N LYS A 254 6.09 -14.60 27.47
CA LYS A 254 5.94 -16.03 27.27
C LYS A 254 5.50 -16.27 25.81
N PRO A 255 6.09 -17.25 25.09
CA PRO A 255 5.64 -17.57 23.76
C PRO A 255 4.15 -17.92 23.82
N GLN A 256 3.35 -17.26 23.00
CA GLN A 256 1.95 -17.63 22.85
C GLN A 256 1.85 -18.97 22.11
N PRO A 257 0.88 -19.83 22.44
CA PRO A 257 0.67 -21.08 21.73
C PRO A 257 0.43 -20.84 20.24
N LYS A 258 0.92 -21.75 19.41
CA LYS A 258 0.65 -21.70 17.97
C LYS A 258 -0.84 -21.93 17.73
N LEU A 259 -1.43 -21.08 16.91
CA LEU A 259 -2.81 -21.26 16.47
C LEU A 259 -2.86 -22.27 15.32
N GLY A 260 -3.92 -23.09 15.30
CA GLY A 260 -4.20 -24.02 14.21
C GLY A 260 -4.67 -23.29 12.95
N ARG A 261 -4.67 -23.99 11.80
CA ARG A 261 -5.13 -23.43 10.52
C ARG A 261 -6.57 -22.92 10.56
N SER A 262 -7.44 -23.57 11.33
CA SER A 262 -8.86 -23.19 11.50
C SER A 262 -9.07 -21.83 12.19
N ALA A 263 -8.03 -21.26 12.81
CA ALA A 263 -8.09 -19.92 13.37
C ALA A 263 -7.97 -18.81 12.32
N PHE A 264 -7.73 -19.19 11.06
CA PHE A 264 -7.45 -18.30 9.96
C PHE A 264 -8.31 -18.57 8.74
N ASP A 265 -8.75 -17.50 8.09
CA ASP A 265 -9.44 -17.48 6.81
C ASP A 265 -8.92 -16.29 5.99
N ASP A 266 -7.66 -16.42 5.53
CA ASP A 266 -7.02 -15.36 4.75
C ASP A 266 -7.69 -15.18 3.39
N ALA A 267 -8.41 -16.17 2.85
CA ALA A 267 -9.01 -16.13 1.52
C ALA A 267 -10.27 -15.27 1.46
N SER A 268 -11.13 -15.35 2.49
CA SER A 268 -12.32 -14.49 2.60
C SER A 268 -12.02 -13.12 3.20
N ARG A 269 -10.76 -12.89 3.63
CA ARG A 269 -10.35 -11.65 4.28
C ARG A 269 -10.65 -10.43 3.39
N ALA A 270 -11.57 -9.60 3.87
CA ALA A 270 -11.78 -8.25 3.35
C ALA A 270 -10.53 -7.37 3.54
N ARG A 271 -10.38 -6.32 2.73
CA ARG A 271 -9.33 -5.31 2.94
C ARG A 271 -9.50 -4.76 4.36
N GLY A 272 -8.52 -5.02 5.22
CA GLY A 272 -8.60 -4.69 6.63
C GLY A 272 -7.33 -4.00 7.10
N GLU A 273 -7.51 -2.91 7.84
CA GLU A 273 -6.40 -2.12 8.37
C GLU A 273 -5.53 -2.94 9.33
N PRO A 274 -4.23 -2.65 9.40
CA PRO A 274 -3.36 -3.32 10.36
C PRO A 274 -3.80 -3.06 11.80
N CYS A 275 -3.96 -4.12 12.60
CA CYS A 275 -4.49 -3.96 13.95
C CYS A 275 -3.61 -3.07 14.85
N ARG A 276 -4.25 -2.22 15.65
CA ARG A 276 -3.61 -1.39 16.68
C ARG A 276 -4.46 -1.40 17.94
N HIS A 277 -3.96 -2.07 18.98
CA HIS A 277 -4.60 -2.15 20.29
C HIS A 277 -3.53 -2.56 21.32
N GLU A 278 -3.78 -2.28 22.59
CA GLU A 278 -2.96 -2.82 23.67
C GLU A 278 -3.30 -4.30 23.94
N GLY A 279 -2.34 -5.04 24.48
CA GLY A 279 -2.53 -6.47 24.78
C GLY A 279 -2.51 -7.41 23.56
N PRO A 280 -2.90 -8.69 23.74
CA PRO A 280 -2.85 -9.72 22.70
C PRO A 280 -3.96 -9.53 21.65
N CYS A 281 -3.73 -9.99 20.41
CA CYS A 281 -4.78 -10.00 19.38
C CYS A 281 -5.84 -11.05 19.69
N SER A 282 -6.99 -10.62 20.21
CA SER A 282 -8.05 -11.49 20.71
C SER A 282 -9.42 -10.82 20.57
N ALA A 283 -10.49 -11.55 20.90
CA ALA A 283 -11.83 -10.99 21.02
C ALA A 283 -11.89 -9.86 22.07
N ALA A 284 -11.21 -10.05 23.21
CA ALA A 284 -11.24 -9.10 24.33
C ALA A 284 -10.59 -7.74 24.02
N THR A 285 -9.74 -7.69 22.99
CA THR A 285 -9.09 -6.45 22.52
C THR A 285 -9.73 -5.93 21.24
N GLU A 286 -10.86 -6.53 20.82
CA GLU A 286 -11.60 -6.20 19.60
C GLU A 286 -10.68 -6.13 18.37
N CYS A 287 -9.67 -7.01 18.35
CA CYS A 287 -8.64 -6.96 17.33
C CYS A 287 -9.25 -7.26 15.95
N ALA A 288 -9.18 -6.30 15.03
CA ALA A 288 -9.67 -6.46 13.65
C ALA A 288 -9.11 -7.72 12.97
N CYS A 289 -7.82 -8.05 13.15
CA CYS A 289 -7.26 -9.29 12.60
C CYS A 289 -7.84 -10.55 13.24
N TYR A 290 -8.24 -10.51 14.51
CA TYR A 290 -8.90 -11.63 15.17
C TYR A 290 -10.32 -11.80 14.66
N LEU A 291 -11.11 -10.72 14.62
CA LEU A 291 -12.51 -10.72 14.19
C LEU A 291 -12.65 -11.18 12.73
N ASN A 292 -11.75 -10.74 11.86
CA ASN A 292 -11.70 -11.15 10.45
C ASN A 292 -11.07 -12.53 10.22
N LYS A 293 -10.71 -13.27 11.28
CA LYS A 293 -9.94 -14.51 11.19
C LYS A 293 -8.69 -14.35 10.30
N ALA A 294 -8.07 -13.18 10.28
CA ALA A 294 -6.90 -12.91 9.44
C ALA A 294 -5.59 -13.16 10.20
N HIS A 295 -4.52 -13.49 9.47
CA HIS A 295 -3.17 -13.34 10.01
C HIS A 295 -2.84 -11.87 10.26
N CYS A 296 -2.11 -11.60 11.33
CA CYS A 296 -1.49 -10.29 11.52
C CYS A 296 -0.32 -10.14 10.55
N GLU A 297 -0.38 -9.12 9.71
CA GLU A 297 0.66 -8.81 8.73
C GLU A 297 1.78 -7.94 9.31
N SER A 298 2.84 -7.73 8.53
CA SER A 298 3.99 -6.88 8.88
C SER A 298 3.55 -5.48 9.35
N GLY A 299 2.55 -4.87 8.71
CA GLY A 299 2.00 -3.57 9.07
C GLY A 299 1.30 -3.50 10.44
N CYS A 300 0.87 -4.63 11.02
CA CYS A 300 0.14 -4.64 12.29
C CYS A 300 1.02 -4.10 13.44
N ARG A 301 0.39 -3.48 14.45
CA ARG A 301 1.08 -2.93 15.62
C ARG A 301 1.05 -3.84 16.85
N CYS A 302 0.44 -5.01 16.75
CA CYS A 302 0.57 -6.04 17.78
C CYS A 302 2.02 -6.52 17.92
N SER A 303 2.34 -7.15 19.07
CA SER A 303 3.69 -7.68 19.34
C SER A 303 4.27 -8.48 18.17
N ARG A 304 5.58 -8.33 17.88
CA ARG A 304 6.30 -9.18 16.89
C ARG A 304 6.23 -10.68 17.24
N LYS A 305 5.93 -11.01 18.50
CA LYS A 305 5.73 -12.39 18.97
C LYS A 305 4.28 -12.86 18.91
N CYS A 306 3.33 -12.02 18.49
CA CYS A 306 1.90 -12.35 18.37
C CYS A 306 1.70 -13.71 17.67
N ALA A 307 0.88 -14.58 18.26
CA ALA A 307 0.59 -15.90 17.72
C ALA A 307 -0.12 -15.85 16.35
N ARG A 308 -0.84 -14.77 16.05
CA ARG A 308 -1.55 -14.56 14.78
C ARG A 308 -0.66 -14.08 13.65
N ARG A 309 0.59 -13.68 13.91
CA ARG A 309 1.50 -13.21 12.84
C ARG A 309 1.92 -14.35 11.94
N TRP A 310 1.88 -14.10 10.63
CA TRP A 310 2.44 -15.03 9.64
C TRP A 310 3.93 -15.30 9.93
N ARG A 311 4.34 -16.57 9.87
CA ARG A 311 5.70 -17.00 10.23
C ARG A 311 6.60 -17.26 9.03
N GLY A 312 6.07 -17.16 7.81
CA GLY A 312 6.80 -17.48 6.60
C GLY A 312 7.09 -18.97 6.45
N CYS A 313 7.86 -19.30 5.41
CA CYS A 313 8.30 -20.67 5.16
C CYS A 313 9.69 -20.94 5.76
N ALA A 314 9.95 -22.22 6.05
CA ALA A 314 11.27 -22.71 6.44
C ALA A 314 12.10 -23.25 5.25
N CYS A 315 11.60 -23.08 4.02
CA CYS A 315 12.24 -23.56 2.80
C CYS A 315 13.66 -22.99 2.66
N SER A 316 14.57 -23.77 2.08
CA SER A 316 15.95 -23.37 1.85
C SER A 316 16.43 -23.86 0.50
N THR A 317 17.48 -23.23 -0.02
CA THR A 317 18.18 -23.72 -1.21
C THR A 317 18.76 -25.11 -0.95
N PRO A 318 18.61 -26.06 -1.90
CA PRO A 318 19.19 -27.38 -1.75
C PRO A 318 20.71 -27.28 -1.74
N LYS A 319 21.34 -28.02 -0.84
CA LYS A 319 22.78 -27.95 -0.57
C LYS A 319 23.66 -28.67 -1.62
N ARG A 320 23.08 -29.40 -2.59
CA ARG A 320 23.81 -30.19 -3.59
C ARG A 320 23.13 -30.13 -4.95
N GLY A 321 23.71 -29.39 -5.90
CA GLY A 321 23.59 -29.56 -7.36
C GLY A 321 22.21 -29.56 -8.04
N GLY A 322 21.10 -29.54 -7.31
CA GLY A 322 19.75 -29.54 -7.87
C GLY A 322 19.29 -28.13 -8.25
N THR A 323 18.76 -27.97 -9.46
CA THR A 323 18.01 -26.77 -9.86
C THR A 323 16.72 -26.71 -9.04
N ALA A 324 16.65 -25.76 -8.12
CA ALA A 324 15.66 -25.77 -7.08
C ALA A 324 14.41 -24.98 -7.49
N THR A 325 13.31 -25.66 -7.81
CA THR A 325 11.97 -25.07 -7.85
C THR A 325 11.46 -24.84 -6.42
N ILE A 326 12.13 -23.99 -5.66
CA ILE A 326 11.83 -23.75 -4.24
C ILE A 326 10.55 -22.93 -4.16
N CYS A 327 9.66 -23.35 -3.27
CA CYS A 327 8.38 -22.70 -2.98
C CYS A 327 7.32 -22.79 -4.10
N ARG A 328 7.45 -23.65 -5.12
CA ARG A 328 6.40 -23.84 -6.16
C ARG A 328 5.38 -24.95 -5.85
N THR A 329 5.50 -25.59 -4.70
CA THR A 329 4.66 -26.75 -4.33
C THR A 329 4.13 -26.57 -2.91
N GLU A 330 3.12 -27.35 -2.58
CA GLU A 330 2.51 -27.41 -1.25
C GLU A 330 3.47 -27.81 -0.12
N ARG A 331 4.69 -28.26 -0.45
CA ARG A 331 5.76 -28.42 0.54
C ARG A 331 6.15 -27.11 1.20
N CYS A 332 5.94 -25.97 0.53
CA CYS A 332 6.15 -24.66 1.09
C CYS A 332 4.88 -24.17 1.81
N ALA A 333 5.02 -23.79 3.08
CA ALA A 333 3.93 -23.25 3.88
C ALA A 333 3.27 -22.01 3.24
N CYS A 334 4.04 -21.14 2.57
CA CYS A 334 3.49 -19.97 1.87
C CYS A 334 2.66 -20.40 0.66
N TYR A 335 3.21 -21.26 -0.20
CA TYR A 335 2.52 -21.73 -1.40
C TYR A 335 1.23 -22.48 -1.05
N LEU A 336 1.29 -23.38 -0.07
CA LEU A 336 0.12 -24.12 0.44
C LEU A 336 -0.95 -23.19 1.03
N ALA A 337 -0.55 -22.07 1.64
CA ALA A 337 -1.47 -21.07 2.18
C ALA A 337 -1.94 -20.06 1.11
N HIS A 338 -1.66 -20.29 -0.17
CA HIS A 338 -1.95 -19.36 -1.26
C HIS A 338 -1.33 -17.96 -1.06
N ARG A 339 -0.18 -17.89 -0.39
CA ARG A 339 0.58 -16.67 -0.14
C ARG A 339 1.89 -16.66 -0.92
N GLU A 340 2.30 -15.52 -1.46
CA GLU A 340 3.69 -15.34 -1.85
C GLU A 340 4.60 -15.30 -0.61
N CYS A 341 5.86 -15.68 -0.78
CA CYS A 341 6.87 -15.61 0.25
C CYS A 341 7.22 -14.16 0.54
N ASP A 342 6.89 -13.72 1.76
CA ASP A 342 7.28 -12.42 2.29
C ASP A 342 8.83 -12.27 2.33
N PRO A 343 9.41 -11.21 1.74
CA PRO A 343 10.86 -11.02 1.67
C PRO A 343 11.53 -10.76 3.03
N GLU A 344 10.81 -10.20 4.01
CA GLU A 344 11.36 -9.90 5.34
C GLU A 344 11.22 -11.07 6.32
N ILE A 345 10.31 -12.02 6.04
CA ILE A 345 10.08 -13.20 6.88
C ILE A 345 10.74 -14.46 6.28
N CYS A 346 10.60 -14.67 4.96
CA CYS A 346 11.03 -15.90 4.28
C CYS A 346 12.51 -15.85 3.85
N LEU A 347 13.40 -15.55 4.79
CA LEU A 347 14.82 -15.28 4.53
C LEU A 347 15.57 -16.47 3.93
N LYS A 348 15.30 -17.69 4.43
CA LYS A 348 16.02 -18.92 4.01
C LYS A 348 15.75 -19.33 2.57
N CYS A 349 14.54 -19.03 2.06
CA CYS A 349 14.16 -19.35 0.70
C CYS A 349 14.66 -18.30 -0.32
N GLN A 350 15.39 -17.28 0.15
CA GLN A 350 15.92 -16.20 -0.68
C GLN A 350 14.82 -15.38 -1.39
N ALA A 351 13.66 -15.21 -0.74
CA ALA A 351 12.59 -14.34 -1.25
C ALA A 351 13.05 -12.88 -1.37
N LYS A 352 13.84 -12.41 -0.38
CA LYS A 352 14.48 -11.10 -0.38
C LYS A 352 15.36 -10.90 -1.62
N TYR A 353 16.45 -11.65 -1.74
CA TYR A 353 17.46 -11.48 -2.79
C TYR A 353 17.00 -11.73 -4.24
N ALA A 354 15.72 -12.00 -4.43
CA ALA A 354 15.13 -12.13 -5.73
C ALA A 354 15.07 -10.79 -6.52
N TYR A 355 15.41 -9.65 -5.91
CA TYR A 355 15.53 -8.33 -6.55
C TYR A 355 16.93 -8.00 -7.13
N LEU A 356 17.93 -8.88 -7.05
CA LEU A 356 19.32 -8.60 -7.46
C LEU A 356 19.55 -8.48 -8.99
N TYR A 357 18.59 -7.96 -9.76
CA TYR A 357 18.64 -7.79 -11.21
C TYR A 357 19.67 -6.76 -11.73
N LEU A 358 20.42 -6.10 -10.83
CA LEU A 358 21.41 -5.06 -11.15
C LEU A 358 22.86 -5.59 -11.29
N PHE A 359 23.09 -6.90 -11.22
CA PHE A 359 24.44 -7.47 -11.35
C PHE A 359 24.75 -7.97 -12.79
N PRO A 360 26.02 -7.98 -13.23
CA PRO A 360 26.42 -8.41 -14.57
C PRO A 360 25.91 -9.81 -14.97
N GLN A 361 25.54 -9.97 -16.24
CA GLN A 361 24.82 -11.12 -16.82
C GLN A 361 25.40 -12.51 -16.51
N ILE A 362 26.72 -12.63 -16.34
CA ILE A 362 27.40 -13.92 -16.10
C ILE A 362 27.17 -14.43 -14.67
N ILE A 363 27.09 -13.55 -13.66
CA ILE A 363 26.78 -13.92 -12.27
C ILE A 363 25.26 -14.15 -12.10
N PHE A 364 24.46 -13.49 -12.92
CA PHE A 364 23.00 -13.50 -12.86
C PHE A 364 22.37 -14.90 -13.06
N SER A 365 22.88 -15.73 -13.98
CA SER A 365 22.33 -17.08 -14.21
C SER A 365 22.56 -18.04 -13.04
N LEU A 366 23.69 -17.93 -12.33
CA LEU A 366 24.04 -18.79 -11.19
C LEU A 366 23.30 -18.39 -9.91
N ILE A 367 23.06 -17.09 -9.71
CA ILE A 367 22.28 -16.59 -8.56
C ILE A 367 20.78 -16.87 -8.74
N THR A 368 20.22 -16.72 -9.95
CA THR A 368 18.77 -16.79 -10.17
C THR A 368 18.17 -18.20 -10.16
N ALA A 369 18.99 -19.24 -10.37
CA ALA A 369 18.56 -20.64 -10.28
C ALA A 369 18.16 -21.06 -8.85
N ASN A 370 18.65 -20.33 -7.83
CA ASN A 370 18.46 -20.64 -6.41
C ASN A 370 17.52 -19.65 -5.69
N LEU A 371 16.87 -18.75 -6.43
CA LEU A 371 15.91 -17.81 -5.85
C LEU A 371 14.54 -18.44 -5.62
N CYS A 372 13.83 -17.94 -4.60
CA CYS A 372 12.41 -18.22 -4.39
C CYS A 372 11.63 -17.99 -5.69
N LYS A 373 10.76 -18.94 -6.05
CA LYS A 373 9.86 -18.82 -7.21
C LYS A 373 8.39 -18.60 -6.82
N ASN A 374 8.16 -18.18 -5.59
CA ASN A 374 6.85 -17.85 -5.03
C ASN A 374 6.88 -16.41 -4.54
N ALA A 375 7.31 -15.52 -5.42
CA ALA A 375 7.56 -14.10 -5.16
C ALA A 375 7.42 -13.30 -6.47
N ASP A 376 6.86 -13.89 -7.51
CA ASP A 376 6.95 -13.37 -8.87
C ASP A 376 5.95 -12.22 -9.09
N ILE A 377 4.78 -12.23 -8.43
CA ILE A 377 3.80 -11.13 -8.46
C ILE A 377 4.37 -9.88 -7.78
N GLN A 378 4.88 -9.98 -6.55
CA GLN A 378 5.49 -8.82 -5.85
C GLN A 378 6.73 -8.25 -6.56
N ARG A 379 7.36 -9.03 -7.43
CA ARG A 379 8.53 -8.63 -8.24
C ARG A 379 8.17 -8.10 -9.62
N ALA A 380 6.89 -8.10 -10.00
CA ALA A 380 6.44 -7.85 -11.37
C ALA A 380 7.19 -8.72 -12.40
N LYS A 381 7.46 -9.98 -12.05
CA LYS A 381 8.20 -10.94 -12.88
C LYS A 381 7.25 -11.90 -13.58
N TRP A 382 6.61 -11.42 -14.63
CA TRP A 382 5.77 -12.21 -15.52
C TRP A 382 6.50 -12.56 -16.83
N LYS A 383 5.85 -13.34 -17.70
CA LYS A 383 6.37 -13.71 -19.02
C LYS A 383 6.20 -12.56 -20.00
N LYS A 384 7.03 -12.53 -21.04
CA LYS A 384 6.82 -11.65 -22.20
C LYS A 384 5.54 -12.08 -22.93
N THR A 385 4.67 -11.12 -23.19
CA THR A 385 3.40 -11.32 -23.90
C THR A 385 3.26 -10.27 -25.02
N LYS A 386 2.33 -10.51 -25.93
CA LYS A 386 1.97 -9.60 -27.01
C LYS A 386 0.46 -9.66 -27.25
N VAL A 387 -0.17 -8.50 -27.38
CA VAL A 387 -1.57 -8.38 -27.82
C VAL A 387 -1.60 -8.39 -29.36
N ALA A 388 -2.42 -9.26 -29.95
CA ALA A 388 -2.57 -9.38 -31.40
C ALA A 388 -3.99 -9.86 -31.76
N PRO A 389 -4.44 -9.75 -33.03
CA PRO A 389 -5.69 -10.37 -33.46
C PRO A 389 -5.69 -11.88 -33.22
N GLY A 390 -6.76 -12.38 -32.60
CA GLY A 390 -7.03 -13.78 -32.29
C GLY A 390 -8.43 -14.21 -32.76
N ARG A 391 -8.89 -15.36 -32.29
CA ARG A 391 -10.14 -15.97 -32.78
C ARG A 391 -11.40 -15.18 -32.43
N TRP A 392 -11.42 -14.51 -31.28
CA TRP A 392 -12.60 -13.82 -30.73
C TRP A 392 -12.45 -12.30 -30.66
N GLY A 393 -11.55 -11.74 -31.48
CA GLY A 393 -11.20 -10.33 -31.45
C GLY A 393 -9.70 -10.17 -31.18
N MET A 394 -9.32 -9.34 -30.21
CA MET A 394 -7.93 -9.29 -29.76
C MET A 394 -7.67 -10.43 -28.77
N GLY A 395 -6.46 -10.97 -28.78
CA GLY A 395 -6.00 -12.03 -27.88
C GLY A 395 -4.64 -11.70 -27.27
N LEU A 396 -4.37 -12.28 -26.11
CA LEU A 396 -3.04 -12.25 -25.50
C LEU A 396 -2.22 -13.46 -25.97
N PHE A 397 -1.02 -13.24 -26.50
CA PHE A 397 -0.13 -14.30 -26.96
C PHE A 397 1.15 -14.31 -26.15
N ILE A 398 1.64 -15.49 -25.79
CA ILE A 398 2.92 -15.61 -25.09
C ILE A 398 4.08 -15.41 -26.08
N ALA A 399 5.08 -14.60 -25.73
CA ALA A 399 6.22 -14.29 -26.59
C ALA A 399 7.49 -15.07 -26.21
N GLU A 400 7.44 -15.89 -25.16
CA GLU A 400 8.51 -16.77 -24.73
C GLU A 400 7.97 -18.11 -24.20
N SER A 401 8.84 -19.08 -23.93
CA SER A 401 8.40 -20.37 -23.41
C SER A 401 8.01 -20.29 -21.92
N ALA A 402 6.97 -21.00 -21.54
CA ALA A 402 6.58 -21.19 -20.14
C ALA A 402 6.43 -22.67 -19.80
N VAL A 403 6.71 -23.02 -18.54
CA VAL A 403 6.39 -24.34 -17.99
C VAL A 403 5.16 -24.24 -17.08
N ALA A 404 4.53 -25.38 -16.77
CA ALA A 404 3.40 -25.40 -15.84
C ALA A 404 3.73 -24.69 -14.51
N ASN A 405 2.77 -23.92 -14.01
CA ASN A 405 2.86 -23.04 -12.85
C ASN A 405 3.81 -21.82 -12.96
N ASP A 406 4.36 -21.50 -14.14
CA ASP A 406 4.94 -20.18 -14.35
C ASP A 406 3.84 -19.10 -14.34
N LEU A 407 4.13 -17.96 -13.69
CA LEU A 407 3.31 -16.76 -13.76
C LEU A 407 3.43 -16.18 -15.17
N ILE A 408 2.33 -16.16 -15.92
CA ILE A 408 2.27 -15.60 -17.27
C ILE A 408 2.12 -14.10 -17.22
N ILE A 409 1.15 -13.59 -16.44
CA ILE A 409 0.87 -12.17 -16.23
C ILE A 409 0.00 -12.02 -14.98
N GLU A 410 0.02 -10.86 -14.34
CA GLU A 410 -0.97 -10.52 -13.31
C GLU A 410 -2.22 -9.91 -13.96
N TYR A 411 -3.41 -10.23 -13.47
CA TYR A 411 -4.62 -9.54 -13.89
C TYR A 411 -4.79 -8.27 -13.05
N VAL A 412 -4.64 -7.11 -13.71
CA VAL A 412 -4.63 -5.79 -13.06
C VAL A 412 -5.85 -4.98 -13.49
N GLY A 413 -6.44 -4.25 -12.54
CA GLY A 413 -7.51 -3.29 -12.80
C GLY A 413 -7.90 -2.44 -11.59
N GLU A 414 -9.11 -1.91 -11.63
CA GLU A 414 -9.70 -1.17 -10.52
C GLU A 414 -10.24 -2.13 -9.45
N LEU A 415 -9.91 -1.89 -8.18
CA LEU A 415 -10.47 -2.59 -7.04
C LEU A 415 -11.79 -1.93 -6.67
N ILE A 416 -12.88 -2.66 -6.91
CA ILE A 416 -14.25 -2.18 -6.72
C ILE A 416 -15.02 -3.10 -5.77
N TYR A 417 -15.98 -2.54 -5.03
CA TYR A 417 -16.90 -3.32 -4.20
C TYR A 417 -18.09 -3.83 -5.03
N ASP A 418 -18.94 -4.63 -4.39
CA ASP A 418 -20.10 -5.24 -5.06
C ASP A 418 -21.11 -4.19 -5.56
N LEU A 419 -21.32 -3.08 -4.84
CA LEU A 419 -22.23 -2.02 -5.29
C LEU A 419 -21.78 -1.40 -6.62
N THR A 420 -20.48 -1.12 -6.78
CA THR A 420 -19.91 -0.66 -8.06
C THR A 420 -19.97 -1.72 -9.15
N THR A 421 -19.85 -2.99 -8.78
CA THR A 421 -20.05 -4.07 -9.74
C THR A 421 -21.47 -4.03 -10.31
N GLU A 422 -22.47 -3.87 -9.44
CA GLU A 422 -23.89 -3.82 -9.80
C GLU A 422 -24.23 -2.59 -10.64
N SER A 423 -23.71 -1.40 -10.29
CA SER A 423 -23.92 -0.17 -11.07
C SER A 423 -23.33 -0.24 -12.48
N ARG A 424 -22.18 -0.92 -12.66
CA ARG A 424 -21.50 -1.05 -13.97
C ARG A 424 -22.06 -2.17 -14.83
N GLN A 425 -22.78 -3.13 -14.24
CA GLN A 425 -23.26 -4.32 -14.94
C GLN A 425 -24.15 -4.02 -16.17
N PRO A 426 -25.14 -3.10 -16.13
CA PRO A 426 -25.95 -2.78 -17.30
C PRO A 426 -25.12 -2.28 -18.49
N VAL A 427 -24.08 -1.48 -18.22
CA VAL A 427 -23.16 -0.96 -19.24
C VAL A 427 -22.32 -2.10 -19.84
N ALA A 428 -21.84 -3.03 -19.01
CA ALA A 428 -21.09 -4.21 -19.45
C ALA A 428 -21.95 -5.15 -20.31
N ASP A 429 -23.19 -5.42 -19.89
CA ASP A 429 -24.15 -6.26 -20.61
C ASP A 429 -24.51 -5.66 -21.97
N HIS A 430 -24.77 -4.35 -22.02
CA HIS A 430 -25.05 -3.64 -23.28
C HIS A 430 -23.89 -3.72 -24.27
N ARG A 431 -22.65 -3.61 -23.78
CA ARG A 431 -21.44 -3.75 -24.60
C ARG A 431 -21.14 -5.19 -25.00
N GLY A 432 -21.76 -6.17 -24.32
CA GLY A 432 -21.46 -7.59 -24.45
C GLY A 432 -20.03 -7.95 -24.04
N ARG A 433 -19.43 -7.20 -23.09
CA ARG A 433 -18.06 -7.41 -22.62
C ARG A 433 -17.99 -7.18 -21.11
N ASN A 434 -17.34 -8.11 -20.42
CA ASN A 434 -17.17 -8.04 -18.98
C ASN A 434 -15.71 -8.37 -18.62
N TYR A 435 -15.06 -7.45 -17.92
CA TYR A 435 -13.66 -7.54 -17.48
C TYR A 435 -13.54 -7.69 -15.97
N LEU A 436 -14.63 -8.09 -15.31
CA LEU A 436 -14.70 -8.24 -13.87
C LEU A 436 -14.19 -9.61 -13.42
N PHE A 437 -13.26 -9.56 -12.48
CA PHE A 437 -12.67 -10.75 -11.85
C PHE A 437 -12.86 -10.68 -10.33
N GLU A 438 -13.57 -11.65 -9.76
CA GLU A 438 -13.76 -11.73 -8.32
C GLU A 438 -12.42 -11.96 -7.59
N LEU A 439 -12.11 -11.09 -6.63
CA LEU A 439 -10.84 -11.12 -5.91
C LEU A 439 -10.95 -11.81 -4.54
N ASN A 440 -11.97 -11.44 -3.78
CA ASN A 440 -12.31 -12.00 -2.46
C ASN A 440 -13.76 -11.64 -2.10
N ALA A 441 -14.19 -11.99 -0.89
CA ALA A 441 -15.57 -11.81 -0.43
C ALA A 441 -16.11 -10.36 -0.45
N SER A 442 -15.25 -9.35 -0.59
CA SER A 442 -15.65 -7.93 -0.60
C SER A 442 -15.26 -7.15 -1.84
N LEU A 443 -14.33 -7.67 -2.65
CA LEU A 443 -13.70 -6.91 -3.73
C LEU A 443 -13.64 -7.72 -5.01
N SER A 444 -13.75 -7.00 -6.12
CA SER A 444 -13.47 -7.49 -7.47
C SER A 444 -12.43 -6.59 -8.16
N VAL A 445 -11.76 -7.11 -9.17
CA VAL A 445 -10.85 -6.39 -10.07
C VAL A 445 -11.57 -6.14 -11.40
N ASP A 446 -11.81 -4.88 -11.74
CA ASP A 446 -12.41 -4.47 -13.01
C ASP A 446 -11.34 -3.96 -13.98
N GLY A 447 -11.11 -4.71 -15.05
CA GLY A 447 -10.15 -4.37 -16.11
C GLY A 447 -10.73 -3.48 -17.22
N THR A 448 -11.91 -2.86 -17.04
CA THR A 448 -12.61 -2.10 -18.09
C THR A 448 -11.90 -0.80 -18.46
N TYR A 449 -11.62 0.05 -17.48
CA TYR A 449 -11.07 1.40 -17.70
C TYR A 449 -9.58 1.50 -17.37
N VAL A 450 -9.09 0.68 -16.44
CA VAL A 450 -7.68 0.61 -16.04
C VAL A 450 -7.27 -0.85 -16.03
N GLY A 451 -6.08 -1.16 -16.54
CA GLY A 451 -5.59 -2.53 -16.54
C GLY A 451 -4.32 -2.73 -17.36
N ASN A 452 -4.00 -4.00 -17.62
CA ASN A 452 -2.87 -4.39 -18.45
C ASN A 452 -3.29 -5.37 -19.54
N ASP A 453 -2.31 -5.92 -20.27
CA ASP A 453 -2.54 -6.86 -21.36
C ASP A 453 -3.32 -8.13 -20.96
N ALA A 454 -3.43 -8.46 -19.68
CA ALA A 454 -4.18 -9.62 -19.20
C ALA A 454 -5.68 -9.54 -19.55
N ARG A 455 -6.22 -8.34 -19.75
CA ARG A 455 -7.63 -8.15 -20.16
C ARG A 455 -7.96 -8.73 -21.54
N TYR A 456 -6.95 -9.01 -22.37
CA TYR A 456 -7.13 -9.63 -23.70
C TYR A 456 -7.05 -11.16 -23.67
N ILE A 457 -6.93 -11.78 -22.50
CA ILE A 457 -6.94 -13.22 -22.41
C ILE A 457 -8.36 -13.71 -22.68
N ASN A 458 -8.56 -14.45 -23.76
CA ASN A 458 -9.88 -14.94 -24.14
C ASN A 458 -10.31 -16.16 -23.32
N HIS A 459 -11.63 -16.36 -23.30
CA HIS A 459 -12.26 -17.52 -22.70
C HIS A 459 -12.12 -18.77 -23.59
N ASP A 460 -11.72 -19.89 -23.00
CA ASP A 460 -11.93 -21.23 -23.59
C ASP A 460 -12.28 -22.25 -22.48
N ALA A 461 -13.53 -22.69 -22.45
CA ALA A 461 -13.97 -23.72 -21.49
C ALA A 461 -13.40 -25.11 -21.78
N ARG A 462 -13.06 -25.42 -23.04
CA ARG A 462 -12.68 -26.77 -23.46
C ARG A 462 -11.17 -26.99 -23.41
N ASN A 463 -10.40 -26.00 -23.87
CA ASN A 463 -8.95 -26.11 -23.98
C ASN A 463 -8.21 -24.94 -23.30
N PRO A 464 -8.51 -24.60 -22.02
CA PRO A 464 -7.75 -23.58 -21.32
C PRO A 464 -6.31 -24.05 -21.12
N ASN A 465 -5.35 -23.16 -21.37
CA ASN A 465 -3.92 -23.44 -21.19
C ASN A 465 -3.29 -22.63 -20.03
N CYS A 466 -4.10 -21.76 -19.43
CA CYS A 466 -3.82 -21.01 -18.21
C CYS A 466 -4.98 -21.10 -17.22
N GLY A 467 -4.70 -20.73 -15.97
CA GLY A 467 -5.69 -20.60 -14.90
C GLY A 467 -5.34 -19.43 -13.98
N ALA A 468 -6.37 -18.77 -13.47
CA ALA A 468 -6.22 -17.66 -12.53
C ALA A 468 -6.14 -18.18 -11.09
N LYS A 469 -5.22 -17.62 -10.31
CA LYS A 469 -5.08 -17.92 -8.88
C LYS A 469 -4.97 -16.62 -8.09
N VAL A 470 -5.86 -16.45 -7.12
CA VAL A 470 -5.72 -15.38 -6.12
C VAL A 470 -4.58 -15.74 -5.18
N ARG A 471 -3.67 -14.80 -4.95
CA ARG A 471 -2.55 -14.91 -4.02
C ARG A 471 -2.58 -13.76 -3.03
N MET A 472 -2.31 -14.06 -1.77
CA MET A 472 -2.00 -13.05 -0.77
C MET A 472 -0.53 -12.63 -0.91
N VAL A 473 -0.29 -11.37 -1.22
CA VAL A 473 1.01 -10.79 -1.54
C VAL A 473 1.25 -9.59 -0.63
N ASN A 474 2.05 -9.77 0.42
CA ASN A 474 2.36 -8.74 1.42
C ASN A 474 1.14 -8.02 2.03
N GLY A 475 0.03 -8.74 2.22
CA GLY A 475 -1.20 -8.23 2.82
C GLY A 475 -2.29 -7.84 1.82
N GLU A 476 -2.06 -8.02 0.52
CA GLU A 476 -3.03 -7.74 -0.53
C GLU A 476 -3.40 -9.01 -1.30
N HIS A 477 -4.68 -9.16 -1.64
CA HIS A 477 -5.10 -10.13 -2.63
C HIS A 477 -4.76 -9.63 -4.04
N ARG A 478 -4.12 -10.48 -4.84
CA ARG A 478 -3.75 -10.21 -6.25
C ARG A 478 -4.03 -11.43 -7.11
N ILE A 479 -4.39 -11.23 -8.37
CA ILE A 479 -4.74 -12.32 -9.30
C ILE A 479 -3.56 -12.58 -10.23
N GLY A 480 -2.94 -13.74 -10.09
CA GLY A 480 -1.94 -14.21 -11.06
C GLY A 480 -2.56 -15.15 -12.09
N ILE A 481 -2.21 -14.99 -13.35
CA ILE A 481 -2.52 -15.94 -14.42
C ILE A 481 -1.32 -16.88 -14.57
N TYR A 482 -1.55 -18.17 -14.38
CA TYR A 482 -0.50 -19.20 -14.38
C TYR A 482 -0.73 -20.23 -15.49
N ALA A 483 0.36 -20.68 -16.12
CA ALA A 483 0.28 -21.77 -17.09
C ALA A 483 -0.16 -23.08 -16.43
N THR A 484 -1.09 -23.81 -17.03
CA THR A 484 -1.52 -25.15 -16.56
C THR A 484 -0.68 -26.26 -17.19
N ARG A 485 -0.04 -25.97 -18.32
CA ARG A 485 0.87 -26.85 -19.07
C ARG A 485 2.04 -26.05 -19.65
N PRO A 486 3.07 -26.69 -20.22
CA PRO A 486 4.06 -25.95 -21.01
C PRO A 486 3.43 -25.21 -22.19
N LEU A 487 3.91 -23.98 -22.44
CA LEU A 487 3.49 -23.11 -23.54
C LEU A 487 4.69 -22.74 -24.41
N LYS A 488 4.51 -22.73 -25.72
CA LYS A 488 5.47 -22.28 -26.73
C LYS A 488 5.22 -20.82 -27.11
N PRO A 489 6.26 -20.07 -27.53
CA PRO A 489 6.09 -18.74 -28.09
C PRO A 489 5.08 -18.75 -29.24
N GLY A 490 4.18 -17.78 -29.27
CA GLY A 490 3.12 -17.63 -30.25
C GLY A 490 1.80 -18.35 -29.91
N GLU A 491 1.74 -19.14 -28.83
CA GLU A 491 0.45 -19.67 -28.36
C GLU A 491 -0.43 -18.56 -27.75
N GLU A 492 -1.72 -18.56 -28.10
CA GLU A 492 -2.72 -17.71 -27.44
C GLU A 492 -2.91 -18.17 -26.00
N VAL A 493 -2.89 -17.24 -25.06
CA VAL A 493 -3.17 -17.46 -23.65
C VAL A 493 -4.69 -17.50 -23.50
N LEU A 494 -5.20 -18.59 -22.92
CA LEU A 494 -6.64 -18.84 -22.77
C LEU A 494 -6.92 -19.43 -21.37
N PHE A 495 -7.99 -18.99 -20.71
CA PHE A 495 -8.45 -19.64 -19.48
C PHE A 495 -9.98 -19.73 -19.42
N ASN A 496 -10.47 -20.60 -18.54
CA ASN A 496 -11.90 -20.77 -18.30
C ASN A 496 -12.40 -19.66 -17.37
N TYR A 497 -13.37 -18.88 -17.83
CA TYR A 497 -13.94 -17.74 -17.10
C TYR A 497 -14.89 -18.17 -15.97
N GLY A 498 -15.27 -19.45 -15.95
CA GLY A 498 -16.20 -20.02 -14.98
C GLY A 498 -17.64 -20.03 -15.48
N ASP A 499 -18.46 -20.89 -14.86
CA ASP A 499 -19.83 -21.15 -15.30
C ASP A 499 -20.77 -19.94 -15.09
N HIS A 500 -20.47 -19.11 -14.09
CA HIS A 500 -21.25 -17.91 -13.77
C HIS A 500 -21.03 -16.74 -14.73
N PHE A 501 -20.00 -16.78 -15.58
CA PHE A 501 -19.71 -15.66 -16.50
C PHE A 501 -20.74 -15.49 -17.62
N PHE A 502 -21.35 -16.58 -18.09
CA PHE A 502 -22.35 -16.54 -19.18
C PHE A 502 -23.80 -16.62 -18.67
N GLN A 503 -24.00 -16.71 -17.35
CA GLN A 503 -25.33 -16.79 -16.72
C GLN A 503 -25.90 -15.38 -16.49
N SER A 504 -26.28 -14.69 -17.57
CA SER A 504 -27.06 -13.43 -17.50
C SER A 504 -28.29 -13.43 -18.40
N LYS A 505 -28.71 -14.60 -18.94
CA LYS A 505 -29.81 -14.68 -19.92
C LYS A 505 -31.03 -15.51 -19.52
N GLY A 506 -31.15 -15.96 -18.28
CA GLY A 506 -32.33 -16.71 -17.84
C GLY A 506 -32.49 -16.67 -16.33
N ASP A 507 -33.69 -16.32 -15.89
CA ASP A 507 -34.21 -16.29 -14.52
C ASP A 507 -33.82 -15.07 -13.67
N GLY A 508 -34.86 -14.35 -13.24
CA GLY A 508 -34.82 -13.08 -12.49
C GLY A 508 -34.27 -13.20 -11.05
N GLY A 509 -33.06 -13.70 -10.91
CA GLY A 509 -32.24 -13.58 -9.71
C GLY A 509 -31.06 -12.63 -9.97
N GLN A 510 -30.91 -11.62 -9.12
CA GLN A 510 -29.74 -10.75 -9.08
C GLN A 510 -28.50 -11.56 -8.68
N SER A 511 -27.80 -12.14 -9.65
CA SER A 511 -26.42 -12.58 -9.48
C SER A 511 -25.64 -12.19 -10.73
N GLY A 512 -24.83 -11.14 -10.61
CA GLY A 512 -24.02 -10.63 -11.72
C GLY A 512 -23.04 -11.68 -12.26
N SER A 513 -22.81 -11.65 -13.58
CA SER A 513 -21.83 -12.50 -14.24
C SER A 513 -20.42 -12.13 -13.76
N LYS A 514 -19.78 -12.97 -12.95
CA LYS A 514 -18.40 -12.75 -12.47
C LYS A 514 -17.48 -13.84 -13.00
N THR A 515 -16.25 -13.48 -13.39
CA THR A 515 -15.19 -14.48 -13.54
C THR A 515 -14.61 -14.83 -12.19
N GLY A 516 -14.46 -16.13 -11.90
CA GLY A 516 -13.96 -16.63 -10.63
C GLY A 516 -12.64 -17.38 -10.79
N PRO A 517 -11.80 -17.45 -9.72
CA PRO A 517 -10.59 -18.25 -9.75
C PRO A 517 -10.92 -19.74 -9.91
N SER A 518 -10.03 -20.49 -10.58
CA SER A 518 -10.19 -21.94 -10.66
C SER A 518 -9.97 -22.56 -9.27
N LYS A 519 -10.92 -23.38 -8.81
CA LYS A 519 -10.81 -24.13 -7.53
C LYS A 519 -9.58 -25.02 -7.48
#